data_AF-I6TMP8-F1
#
_entry.id   AF-I6TMP8-F1
#
_cell.length_a   1.000
_cell.length_b   1.000
_cell.length_c   1.000
_cell.angle_alpha   90.00
_cell.angle_beta   90.00
_cell.angle_gamma   90.00
#
_symmetry.space_group_name_H-M   'P 1'
#
loop_
_entity.id
_entity.type
_entity.pdbx_description
1 polymer ?
#
loop_
_entity_poly.entity_id
_entity_poly.type
_entity_poly.pdbx_seq_one_letter_code
_entity_poly.pdbx_strand_id
1 'polypeptide(L)' 'NSQPLMHWRDRFLYCMEAVNKAQAATGEVKGTYLNITAGTMEDMYERAEFAKQLGSNIVMIDLIIGYTAIQSMSKWARR' A
#
# COMPACT_ATOMS: atom_id res chain seq x y z
N ASN A 1 -4.86 5.75 -3.60
CA ASN A 1 -5.74 6.31 -4.66
C ASN A 1 -5.87 5.37 -5.86
N SER A 2 -6.91 5.56 -6.69
CA SER A 2 -7.20 4.79 -7.91
C SER A 2 -7.86 5.67 -8.96
N GLN A 3 -7.39 5.62 -10.20
CA GLN A 3 -7.84 6.49 -11.30
C GLN A 3 -8.05 5.69 -12.59
N PRO A 4 -8.82 6.21 -13.58
CA PRO A 4 -9.12 5.48 -14.82
C PRO A 4 -7.89 5.02 -15.62
N LEU A 5 -6.80 5.79 -15.59
CA LEU A 5 -5.56 5.41 -16.27
C LEU A 5 -4.85 4.22 -15.60
N MET A 6 -4.97 4.08 -14.28
CA MET A 6 -4.27 3.07 -13.51
C MET A 6 -5.02 2.74 -12.23
N HIS A 7 -5.69 1.58 -12.23
CA HIS A 7 -6.34 1.06 -11.06
C HIS A 7 -5.32 0.60 -10.01
N TRP A 8 -5.69 0.72 -8.74
CA TRP A 8 -4.77 0.50 -7.63
C TRP A 8 -4.25 -0.94 -7.55
N ARG A 9 -5.10 -1.92 -7.88
CA ARG A 9 -4.77 -3.35 -7.75
C ARG A 9 -3.68 -3.76 -8.74
N ASP A 10 -3.81 -3.34 -10.01
CA ASP A 10 -2.81 -3.58 -11.05
C ASP A 10 -1.48 -2.93 -10.68
N ARG A 11 -1.53 -1.68 -10.20
CA ARG A 11 -0.32 -0.98 -9.73
C ARG A 11 0.39 -1.76 -8.62
N PHE A 12 -0.35 -2.28 -7.64
CA PHE A 12 0.26 -3.00 -6.51
C PHE A 12 0.97 -4.28 -6.98
N LEU A 13 0.35 -5.02 -7.91
CA LEU A 13 0.94 -6.22 -8.49
C LEU A 13 2.25 -5.92 -9.23
N TYR A 14 2.24 -4.97 -10.17
CA TYR A 14 3.44 -4.62 -10.93
C TYR A 14 4.54 -4.00 -10.05
N CYS A 15 4.17 -3.19 -9.06
CA CYS A 15 5.14 -2.64 -8.11
C CYS A 15 5.81 -3.74 -7.29
N MET A 16 5.06 -4.73 -6.80
CA MET A 16 5.65 -5.81 -5.99
C MET A 16 6.51 -6.75 -6.84
N GLU A 17 6.16 -7.00 -8.10
CA GLU A 17 7.05 -7.68 -9.04
C GLU A 17 8.39 -6.93 -9.19
N ALA A 18 8.34 -5.61 -9.40
CA ALA A 18 9.53 -4.78 -9.54
C ALA A 18 10.37 -4.73 -8.25
N VAL A 19 9.73 -4.63 -7.07
CA VAL A 19 10.41 -4.67 -5.77
C VAL A 19 11.14 -5.99 -5.58
N ASN A 20 10.49 -7.12 -5.85
CA ASN A 20 11.10 -8.44 -5.72
C ASN A 20 12.26 -8.64 -6.71
N LYS A 21 12.11 -8.17 -7.95
CA LYS A 21 13.18 -8.18 -8.95
C LYS A 21 14.39 -7.36 -8.51
N ALA A 22 14.16 -6.15 -8.00
CA ALA A 22 15.23 -5.28 -7.51
C ALA A 22 15.93 -5.87 -6.28
N GLN A 23 15.16 -6.43 -5.33
CA GLN A 23 15.70 -7.09 -4.15
C GLN A 23 16.56 -8.31 -4.52
N ALA A 24 16.11 -9.14 -5.47
CA ALA A 24 16.90 -10.26 -5.96
C ALA A 24 18.20 -9.83 -6.67
N ALA A 25 18.18 -8.69 -7.37
CA ALA A 25 19.35 -8.18 -8.09
C ALA A 25 20.42 -7.58 -7.16
N THR A 26 20.02 -6.96 -6.03
CA THR A 26 20.96 -6.26 -5.15
C THR A 26 21.26 -6.97 -3.84
N GLY A 27 20.42 -7.93 -3.42
CA GLY A 27 20.53 -8.56 -2.10
C GLY A 27 20.17 -7.63 -0.93
N GLU A 28 19.61 -6.46 -1.21
CA GLU A 28 19.18 -5.48 -0.20
C GLU A 28 17.66 -5.48 -0.07
N VAL A 29 17.14 -5.23 1.12
CA VAL A 29 15.70 -5.06 1.33
C VAL A 29 15.19 -3.88 0.51
N LYS A 30 14.20 -4.11 -0.36
CA LYS A 30 13.54 -3.06 -1.15
C LYS A 30 12.09 -2.90 -0.74
N GLY A 31 11.49 -1.78 -1.14
CA GLY A 31 10.10 -1.45 -0.88
C GLY A 31 9.66 -0.24 -1.67
N THR A 32 8.36 -0.06 -1.81
CA THR A 32 7.78 1.15 -2.38
C THR A 32 6.51 1.50 -1.63
N TYR A 33 6.27 2.79 -1.44
CA TYR A 33 5.12 3.30 -0.70
C TYR A 33 3.83 3.05 -1.49
N LEU A 34 3.18 1.90 -1.25
CA LEU A 34 1.88 1.60 -1.83
C LEU A 34 0.83 2.52 -1.19
N ASN A 35 0.33 3.51 -1.94
CA ASN A 35 -0.67 4.45 -1.46
C ASN A 35 -2.04 3.77 -1.30
N ILE A 36 -2.45 3.60 -0.05
CA ILE A 36 -3.73 2.98 0.34
C ILE A 36 -4.86 4.00 0.59
N THR A 37 -4.59 5.31 0.52
CA THR A 37 -5.62 6.35 0.68
C THR A 37 -6.80 6.13 -0.26
N ALA A 38 -8.01 6.15 0.29
CA ALA A 38 -9.27 5.94 -0.40
C ALA A 38 -10.38 6.85 0.16
N GLY A 39 -11.57 6.80 -0.44
CA GLY A 39 -12.70 7.63 -0.02
C GLY A 39 -13.43 7.12 1.23
N THR A 40 -13.28 5.83 1.56
CA THR A 40 -13.92 5.16 2.70
C THR A 40 -12.90 4.34 3.48
N MET A 41 -13.21 4.02 4.74
CA MET A 41 -12.34 3.18 5.56
C MET A 41 -12.27 1.75 5.05
N GLU A 42 -13.37 1.24 4.51
CA GLU A 42 -13.52 -0.11 3.95
C GLU A 42 -12.55 -0.29 2.77
N ASP A 43 -12.53 0.67 1.83
CA ASP A 43 -11.61 0.65 0.70
C ASP A 43 -10.14 0.78 1.15
N MET A 44 -9.88 1.56 2.20
CA MET A 44 -8.54 1.68 2.76
C MET A 44 -8.06 0.35 3.36
N TYR A 45 -8.93 -0.33 4.11
CA TYR A 45 -8.62 -1.65 4.67
C TYR A 45 -8.42 -2.69 3.57
N GLU A 46 -9.28 -2.72 2.54
CA GLU A 46 -9.12 -3.63 1.39
C GLU A 46 -7.73 -3.48 0.76
N ARG A 47 -7.30 -2.25 0.51
CA ARG A 47 -6.00 -1.96 -0.09
C ARG A 47 -4.85 -2.33 0.84
N ALA A 48 -4.98 -2.04 2.13
CA ALA A 48 -3.98 -2.35 3.14
C ALA A 48 -3.79 -3.87 3.30
N GLU A 49 -4.89 -4.63 3.37
CA GLU A 49 -4.86 -6.08 3.43
C GLU A 49 -4.27 -6.69 2.15
N PHE A 50 -4.61 -6.16 0.98
CA PHE A 50 -4.00 -6.63 -0.26
C PHE A 50 -2.49 -6.37 -0.29
N ALA A 51 -2.02 -5.19 0.15
CA ALA A 51 -0.59 -4.90 0.26
C ALA A 51 0.13 -5.86 1.23
N LYS A 52 -0.51 -6.21 2.37
CA LYS A 52 -0.01 -7.19 3.34
C LYS A 52 0.07 -8.60 2.73
N GLN A 53 -0.95 -9.03 2.00
CA GLN A 53 -0.98 -10.32 1.30
C GLN A 53 0.12 -10.45 0.24
N LEU A 54 0.46 -9.35 -0.45
CA LEU A 54 1.57 -9.32 -1.40
C LEU A 54 2.96 -9.30 -0.74
N GLY A 55 3.03 -9.14 0.59
CA GLY A 55 4.29 -9.06 1.33
C GLY A 55 4.97 -7.68 1.25
N SER A 56 4.24 -6.60 0.96
CA SER A 56 4.82 -5.25 1.03
C SER A 56 5.25 -4.93 2.46
N ASN A 57 6.47 -4.41 2.61
CA ASN A 57 7.01 -3.96 3.90
C ASN A 57 6.60 -2.52 4.26
N ILE A 58 5.96 -1.79 3.34
CA ILE A 58 5.61 -0.38 3.56
C ILE A 58 4.37 0.04 2.76
N VAL A 59 3.56 0.91 3.35
CA VAL A 59 2.40 1.56 2.74
C VAL A 59 2.41 3.04 3.08
N MET A 60 1.65 3.85 2.35
CA MET A 60 1.48 5.28 2.66
C MET A 60 0.03 5.71 2.69
N ILE A 61 -0.22 6.76 3.48
CA ILE A 61 -1.48 7.48 3.60
C ILE A 61 -1.24 8.98 3.41
N ASP A 62 -2.22 9.64 2.84
CA ASP A 62 -2.25 11.10 2.67
C ASP A 62 -2.91 11.75 3.90
N LEU A 63 -2.41 12.89 4.37
CA LEU A 63 -2.96 13.60 5.55
C LEU A 63 -4.46 13.95 5.41
N ILE A 64 -4.91 14.18 4.17
CA ILE A 64 -6.28 14.63 3.85
C ILE A 64 -7.37 13.60 4.17
N ILE A 65 -7.03 12.35 4.50
CA ILE A 65 -8.01 11.32 4.91
C ILE A 65 -8.62 11.59 6.30
N GLY A 66 -8.03 12.51 7.08
CA GLY A 66 -8.48 12.89 8.40
C GLY A 66 -7.93 12.02 9.55
N TYR A 67 -7.90 12.59 10.75
CA TYR A 67 -7.24 11.97 11.90
C TYR A 67 -7.86 10.65 12.34
N THR A 68 -9.17 10.48 12.22
CA THR A 68 -9.84 9.21 12.55
C THR A 68 -9.30 8.07 11.68
N ALA A 69 -9.20 8.28 10.36
CA ALA A 69 -8.66 7.29 9.44
C ALA A 69 -7.16 7.03 9.70
N ILE A 70 -6.38 8.09 9.98
CA ILE A 70 -4.95 7.96 10.33
C ILE A 70 -4.75 7.11 11.59
N GLN A 71 -5.54 7.34 12.64
CA GLN A 71 -5.45 6.57 13.89
C GLN A 71 -5.86 5.12 13.68
N SER A 72 -6.92 4.88 12.91
CA SER A 72 -7.35 3.53 12.53
C SER A 72 -6.27 2.78 11.74
N MET A 73 -5.66 3.43 10.74
CA MET A 73 -4.58 2.82 9.96
C MET A 73 -3.30 2.61 10.77
N SER A 74 -2.98 3.52 11.69
CA SER A 74 -1.83 3.38 12.59
C SER A 74 -2.01 2.21 13.57
N LYS A 75 -3.23 1.94 14.02
CA LYS A 75 -3.55 0.75 14.82
C LYS A 75 -3.48 -0.53 14.00
N TRP A 76 -3.96 -0.50 12.75
CA TRP A 76 -3.88 -1.62 11.82
C TRP A 76 -2.44 -1.99 11.49
N ALA A 77 -1.58 -1.03 11.15
CA ALA A 77 -0.19 -1.26 10.75
C ALA A 77 0.68 -1.87 11.85
N ARG A 78 0.25 -1.81 13.12
CA ARG A 78 0.94 -2.43 14.26
C ARG A 78 0.59 -3.91 14.44
N ARG A 79 -0.48 -4.40 13.80
CA ARG A 79 -0.99 -5.78 13.93
C ARG A 79 -0.47 -6.69 12.82
#